data_AF-A0A662RBW4-F1
#
_entry.id   AF-A0A662RBW4-F1
#
_cell.length_a   1.000
_cell.length_b   1.000
_cell.length_c   1.000
_cell.angle_alpha   90.00
_cell.angle_beta   90.00
_cell.angle_gamma   90.00
#
_symmetry.space_group_name_H-M   'P 1'
#
loop_
_entity.id
_entity.type
_entity.pdbx_description
1 polymer ?
#
loop_
_entity_poly.entity_id
_entity_poly.type
_entity_poly.pdbx_seq_one_letter_code
_entity_poly.pdbx_strand_id
1 'polypeptide(L)'
;FDTCHAFAAGYELRTADTLDATMARFDEAIGLDRLKLVHLNDSKGGLNSRLDRHEHIGMGYIREDGFRVILHHDAIRNLPMILETPVDDRRDDVGNIRMARMLAEGACDGDMADKRSV
;
A
#
# COMPACT_ATOMS: atom_id res chain seq x y z
N PHE A 1 -9.36 1.87 7.54
CA PHE A 1 -8.84 0.56 7.08
C PHE A 1 -7.34 0.58 7.26
N ASP A 2 -6.75 -0.43 7.89
CA ASP A 2 -5.30 -0.53 8.05
C ASP A 2 -4.80 -1.73 7.24
N THR A 3 -3.85 -1.51 6.33
CA THR A 3 -3.36 -2.56 5.44
C THR A 3 -2.56 -3.64 6.17
N CYS A 4 -1.78 -3.30 7.18
CA CYS A 4 -1.07 -4.29 7.99
C CYS A 4 -2.07 -5.14 8.79
N HIS A 5 -3.02 -4.51 9.47
CA HIS A 5 -4.02 -5.22 10.28
C HIS A 5 -4.89 -6.13 9.43
N ALA A 6 -5.39 -5.64 8.28
CA ALA A 6 -6.21 -6.43 7.37
C ALA A 6 -5.43 -7.64 6.87
N PHE A 7 -4.18 -7.46 6.45
CA PHE A 7 -3.32 -8.55 5.98
C PHE A 7 -3.01 -9.56 7.10
N ALA A 8 -2.67 -9.09 8.30
CA ALA A 8 -2.43 -9.95 9.46
C ALA A 8 -3.69 -10.70 9.91
N ALA A 9 -4.88 -10.18 9.65
CA ALA A 9 -6.18 -10.82 9.89
C ALA A 9 -6.61 -11.80 8.78
N GLY A 10 -5.87 -11.86 7.66
CA GLY A 10 -6.11 -12.81 6.57
C GLY A 10 -6.87 -12.25 5.36
N TYR A 11 -7.01 -10.93 5.25
CA TYR A 11 -7.48 -10.30 4.02
C TYR A 11 -6.29 -10.14 3.05
N GLU A 12 -6.39 -10.75 1.88
CA GLU A 12 -5.35 -10.71 0.87
C GLU A 12 -5.46 -9.40 0.07
N LEU A 13 -4.35 -8.68 -0.06
CA LEU A 13 -4.31 -7.31 -0.61
C LEU A 13 -3.37 -7.19 -1.83
N ARG A 14 -2.64 -8.27 -2.17
CA ARG A 14 -1.48 -8.18 -3.05
C ARG A 14 -1.79 -8.27 -4.54
N THR A 15 -3.02 -8.60 -4.90
CA THR A 15 -3.48 -8.65 -6.31
C THR A 15 -4.80 -7.90 -6.46
N ALA A 16 -5.10 -7.40 -7.65
CA ALA A 16 -6.34 -6.68 -7.92
C ALA A 16 -7.57 -7.50 -7.49
N ASP A 17 -7.69 -8.75 -7.95
CA ASP A 17 -8.81 -9.64 -7.63
C ASP A 17 -9.00 -9.86 -6.11
N THR A 18 -7.90 -9.95 -5.36
CA THR A 18 -7.96 -10.21 -3.92
C THR A 18 -8.28 -8.96 -3.11
N LEU A 19 -7.77 -7.81 -3.54
CA LEU A 19 -8.13 -6.53 -2.96
C LEU A 19 -9.60 -6.20 -3.25
N ASP A 20 -10.08 -6.41 -4.49
CA ASP A 20 -11.48 -6.22 -4.86
C ASP A 20 -12.40 -7.08 -3.98
N ALA A 21 -12.06 -8.37 -3.79
CA ALA A 21 -12.79 -9.25 -2.90
C ALA A 21 -12.77 -8.79 -1.43
N THR A 22 -11.64 -8.25 -0.97
CA THR A 22 -11.51 -7.66 0.38
C THR A 22 -12.40 -6.42 0.51
N MET A 23 -12.39 -5.52 -0.46
CA MET A 23 -13.18 -4.29 -0.44
C MET A 23 -14.67 -4.56 -0.61
N ALA A 24 -15.07 -5.56 -1.38
CA ALA A 24 -16.46 -6.01 -1.47
C ALA A 24 -16.99 -6.52 -0.13
N ARG A 25 -16.17 -7.30 0.61
CA ARG A 25 -16.53 -7.75 1.97
C ARG A 25 -16.62 -6.58 2.96
N PHE A 26 -15.74 -5.60 2.82
CA PHE A 26 -15.81 -4.38 3.62
C PHE A 26 -17.11 -3.62 3.34
N ASP A 27 -17.47 -3.45 2.07
CA ASP A 27 -18.70 -2.77 1.64
C ASP A 27 -19.96 -3.46 2.17
N GLU A 28 -20.03 -4.78 2.03
CA GLU A 28 -21.16 -5.57 2.55
C GLU A 28 -21.32 -5.45 4.07
N ALA A 29 -20.21 -5.48 4.82
CA ALA A 29 -20.26 -5.48 6.27
C ALA A 29 -20.43 -4.08 6.88
N ILE A 30 -19.85 -3.05 6.26
CA ILE A 30 -19.69 -1.71 6.86
C ILE A 30 -20.18 -0.60 5.92
N GLY A 31 -19.95 -0.74 4.62
CA GLY A 31 -20.21 0.29 3.59
C GLY A 31 -18.97 1.14 3.28
N LEU A 32 -18.61 1.25 1.99
CA LEU A 32 -17.48 2.05 1.52
C LEU A 32 -17.68 3.55 1.73
N ASP A 33 -18.92 4.01 1.82
CA ASP A 33 -19.25 5.40 2.18
C ASP A 33 -18.70 5.77 3.57
N ARG A 34 -18.48 4.79 4.45
CA ARG A 34 -17.89 4.98 5.78
C ARG A 34 -16.36 4.88 5.79
N LEU A 35 -15.73 4.44 4.71
CA LEU A 35 -14.28 4.39 4.61
C LEU A 35 -13.74 5.80 4.34
N LYS A 36 -13.18 6.44 5.37
CA LYS A 36 -12.71 7.83 5.29
C LYS A 36 -11.19 8.00 5.20
N LEU A 37 -10.44 6.95 5.53
CA LEU A 37 -8.99 7.00 5.74
C LEU A 37 -8.40 5.59 5.61
N VAL A 38 -7.19 5.53 5.07
CA VAL A 38 -6.35 4.33 5.10
C VAL A 38 -5.10 4.58 5.95
N HIS A 39 -4.82 3.67 6.88
CA HIS A 39 -3.48 3.54 7.45
C HIS A 39 -2.68 2.62 6.52
N LEU A 40 -1.70 3.20 5.83
CA LEU A 40 -0.94 2.56 4.78
C LEU A 40 0.37 2.03 5.37
N ASN A 41 0.33 0.79 5.85
CA ASN A 41 1.41 0.13 6.57
C ASN A 41 1.75 -1.21 5.90
N ASP A 42 3.03 -1.50 5.68
CA ASP A 42 3.44 -2.86 5.30
C ASP A 42 3.41 -3.74 6.55
N SER A 43 3.33 -5.06 6.36
CA SER A 43 3.31 -6.02 7.45
C SER A 43 4.65 -6.75 7.56
N LYS A 44 5.24 -6.74 8.76
CA LYS A 44 6.38 -7.61 9.06
C LYS A 44 5.97 -9.08 9.17
N GLY A 45 4.68 -9.36 9.38
CA GLY A 45 4.11 -10.71 9.42
C GLY A 45 3.54 -11.14 8.06
N GLY A 46 3.50 -12.45 7.81
CA GLY A 46 2.79 -13.00 6.64
C GLY A 46 1.27 -12.86 6.74
N LEU A 47 0.58 -13.20 5.65
CA LEU A 47 -0.90 -13.24 5.59
C LEU A 47 -1.44 -14.11 6.72
N ASN A 48 -2.47 -13.62 7.43
CA ASN A 48 -3.12 -14.33 8.54
C ASN A 48 -2.17 -14.70 9.71
N SER A 49 -1.05 -13.98 9.83
CA SER A 49 -0.08 -14.22 10.91
C SER A 49 -0.59 -13.81 12.29
N ARG A 50 -1.63 -12.96 12.35
CA ARG A 50 -2.10 -12.28 13.58
C ARG A 50 -1.01 -11.45 14.27
N LEU A 51 0.06 -11.12 13.54
CA LEU A 51 1.13 -10.26 14.02
C LEU A 51 0.86 -8.82 13.57
N ASP A 52 0.47 -8.00 14.54
CA ASP A 52 0.36 -6.57 14.36
C ASP A 52 1.74 -5.90 14.53
N ARG A 53 2.53 -5.91 13.46
CA ARG A 53 3.84 -5.25 13.42
C ARG A 53 4.09 -4.65 12.05
N HIS A 54 4.11 -3.32 12.02
CA HIS A 54 4.32 -2.54 10.81
C HIS A 54 5.76 -2.70 10.29
N GLU A 55 5.92 -2.52 8.99
CA GLU A 55 7.20 -2.46 8.28
C GLU A 55 7.17 -1.31 7.27
N HIS A 56 8.35 -0.85 6.83
CA HIS A 56 8.44 0.20 5.81
C HIS A 56 7.73 -0.20 4.51
N ILE A 57 7.22 0.78 3.78
CA ILE A 57 6.46 0.58 2.54
C ILE A 57 7.27 -0.25 1.54
N GLY A 58 6.74 -1.43 1.18
CA GLY A 58 7.34 -2.35 0.22
C GLY A 58 8.40 -3.31 0.78
N MET A 59 8.79 -3.16 2.05
CA MET A 59 9.84 -3.96 2.69
C MET A 59 9.31 -5.14 3.51
N GLY A 60 7.99 -5.27 3.64
CA GLY A 60 7.32 -6.36 4.36
C GLY A 60 6.72 -7.42 3.43
N TYR A 61 5.71 -8.12 3.93
CA TYR A 61 5.05 -9.23 3.24
C TYR A 61 3.96 -8.79 2.25
N ILE A 62 3.47 -7.55 2.32
CA ILE A 62 2.58 -6.97 1.30
C ILE A 62 3.38 -6.66 0.03
N ARG A 63 4.64 -6.20 0.20
CA ARG A 63 5.60 -5.90 -0.87
C ARG A 63 5.16 -4.74 -1.76
N GLU A 64 6.11 -4.24 -2.57
CA GLU A 64 5.87 -3.13 -3.48
C GLU A 64 4.70 -3.38 -4.45
N ASP A 65 4.62 -4.58 -5.03
CA ASP A 65 3.56 -4.92 -5.99
C ASP A 65 2.17 -4.86 -5.34
N GLY A 66 2.03 -5.30 -4.09
CA GLY A 66 0.78 -5.17 -3.36
C GLY A 66 0.42 -3.71 -3.10
N PHE A 67 1.40 -2.86 -2.77
CA PHE A 67 1.15 -1.42 -2.65
C PHE A 67 0.77 -0.76 -3.97
N ARG A 68 1.33 -1.18 -5.11
CA ARG A 68 0.87 -0.69 -6.42
C ARG A 68 -0.61 -0.99 -6.61
N VAL A 69 -1.05 -2.20 -6.30
CA VAL A 69 -2.47 -2.57 -6.37
C VAL A 69 -3.32 -1.70 -5.42
N ILE A 70 -2.92 -1.58 -4.16
CA ILE A 70 -3.65 -0.81 -3.14
C ILE A 70 -3.79 0.67 -3.53
N LEU A 71 -2.70 1.29 -3.97
CA LEU A 71 -2.64 2.71 -4.28
C LEU A 71 -3.43 3.10 -5.54
N HIS A 72 -3.67 2.15 -6.45
CA HIS A 72 -4.45 2.38 -7.68
C HIS A 72 -5.92 1.95 -7.57
N HIS A 73 -6.33 1.29 -6.48
CA HIS A 73 -7.70 0.80 -6.33
C HIS A 73 -8.69 1.97 -6.14
N ASP A 74 -9.81 1.95 -6.86
CA ASP A 74 -10.76 3.06 -6.93
C ASP A 74 -11.35 3.48 -5.57
N ALA A 75 -11.63 2.51 -4.70
CA ALA A 75 -12.14 2.78 -3.35
C ALA A 75 -11.09 3.41 -2.40
N ILE A 76 -9.81 3.40 -2.77
CA ILE A 76 -8.69 3.77 -1.89
C ILE A 76 -7.93 5.00 -2.40
N ARG A 77 -7.67 5.10 -3.70
CA ARG A 77 -6.71 6.06 -4.29
C ARG A 77 -6.96 7.54 -3.98
N ASN A 78 -8.21 7.90 -3.68
CA ASN A 78 -8.59 9.29 -3.38
C ASN A 78 -8.75 9.56 -1.87
N LEU A 79 -8.50 8.57 -1.01
CA LEU A 79 -8.62 8.72 0.43
C LEU A 79 -7.34 9.29 1.03
N PRO A 80 -7.44 10.08 2.11
CA PRO A 80 -6.29 10.38 2.95
C PRO A 80 -5.59 9.10 3.41
N MET A 81 -4.26 9.11 3.40
CA MET A 81 -3.41 8.00 3.83
C MET A 81 -2.46 8.47 4.94
N ILE A 82 -2.41 7.73 6.04
CA ILE A 82 -1.45 7.94 7.14
C ILE A 82 -0.50 6.75 7.17
N LEU A 83 0.80 7.03 7.27
CA LEU A 83 1.83 6.03 7.40
C LEU A 83 2.25 5.98 8.87
N GLU A 84 2.19 4.80 9.46
CA GLU A 84 2.60 4.51 10.85
C GLU A 84 3.78 3.53 10.84
N THR A 85 4.68 3.73 9.87
CA THR A 85 5.84 2.87 9.65
C THR A 85 6.92 3.11 10.71
N PRO A 86 7.84 2.14 10.92
CA PRO A 86 9.01 2.38 11.76
C PRO A 86 9.84 3.57 11.26
N VAL A 87 10.59 4.18 12.17
CA VAL A 87 11.64 5.17 11.88
C VAL A 87 12.96 4.59 12.39
N ASP A 88 13.83 4.18 11.47
CA ASP A 88 15.14 3.60 11.79
C ASP A 88 16.17 3.87 10.67
N ASP A 89 17.37 3.30 10.80
CA ASP A 89 18.49 3.50 9.87
C ASP A 89 18.18 3.10 8.41
N ARG A 90 17.12 2.32 8.17
CA ARG A 90 16.70 1.91 6.82
C ARG A 90 15.89 3.00 6.14
N ARG A 91 14.98 3.65 6.87
CA ARG A 91 14.07 4.67 6.32
C ARG A 91 13.38 5.48 7.41
N ASP A 92 13.20 6.77 7.14
CA ASP A 92 12.39 7.69 7.93
C ASP A 92 10.98 7.89 7.31
N ASP A 93 10.20 8.80 7.90
CA ASP A 93 8.85 9.13 7.41
C ASP A 93 8.89 9.73 6.00
N VAL A 94 9.83 10.64 5.74
CA VAL A 94 9.99 11.28 4.43
C VAL A 94 10.31 10.25 3.35
N GLY A 95 11.21 9.30 3.65
CA GLY A 95 11.56 8.20 2.77
C GLY A 95 10.36 7.30 2.47
N ASN A 96 9.53 6.99 3.47
CA ASN A 96 8.33 6.17 3.24
C ASN A 96 7.27 6.92 2.42
N ILE A 97 7.07 8.22 2.66
CA ILE A 97 6.18 9.05 1.84
C ILE A 97 6.67 9.09 0.38
N ARG A 98 7.97 9.29 0.16
CA ARG A 98 8.56 9.26 -1.20
C ARG A 98 8.35 7.91 -1.87
N MET A 99 8.54 6.82 -1.13
CA MET A 99 8.31 5.48 -1.66
C MET A 99 6.84 5.28 -2.05
N ALA A 100 5.89 5.61 -1.16
CA ALA A 100 4.47 5.50 -1.46
C ALA A 100 4.06 6.33 -2.70
N ARG A 101 4.59 7.55 -2.85
CA ARG A 101 4.38 8.37 -4.05
C ARG A 101 4.94 7.72 -5.31
N MET A 102 6.18 7.23 -5.27
CA MET A 102 6.78 6.50 -6.39
C MET A 102 5.95 5.28 -6.79
N LEU A 103 5.41 4.55 -5.81
CA LEU A 103 4.54 3.40 -6.07
C LEU A 103 3.18 3.81 -6.69
N ALA A 104 2.67 5.00 -6.36
CA ALA A 104 1.41 5.54 -6.88
C ALA A 104 1.54 6.24 -8.24
N GLU A 105 2.69 6.86 -8.53
CA GLU A 105 2.94 7.62 -9.78
C GLU A 105 3.34 6.70 -10.95
N GLY A 106 3.60 5.42 -10.68
CA GLY A 106 4.25 4.51 -11.62
C GLY A 106 5.74 4.83 -11.76
N ALA A 107 6.54 3.91 -12.30
CA ALA A 107 7.86 4.31 -12.77
C ALA A 107 7.64 5.43 -13.81
N CYS A 108 8.17 6.63 -13.58
CA CYS A 108 8.38 7.55 -14.69
C CYS A 108 9.19 6.75 -15.71
N ASP A 109 8.58 6.41 -16.85
CA ASP A 109 9.33 5.97 -18.01
C ASP A 109 10.42 7.02 -18.21
N GLY A 110 11.66 6.59 -17.96
CA GLY A 110 12.81 7.44 -18.14
C GLY A 110 12.76 7.95 -19.56
N ASP A 111 12.67 9.26 -19.69
CA ASP A 111 13.02 9.99 -20.88
C ASP A 111 14.49 9.67 -21.18
N MET A 112 14.70 8.55 -21.89
CA MET A 112 15.94 8.18 -22.54
C MET A 112 15.72 8.32 -24.05
N ALA A 113 15.11 9.43 -24.46
CA ALA A 113 15.13 9.89 -25.83
C ALA A 113 16.21 10.97 -26.00
N ASP A 114 17.26 10.55 -26.71
CA ASP A 114 18.10 11.37 -27.57
C ASP A 114 18.98 12.47 -26.95
N LYS A 115 20.23 12.10 -26.64
CA LYS A 115 21.39 12.99 -26.75
C LYS A 115 22.40 12.42 -27.75
N ARG A 116 22.03 12.29 -29.02
CA ARG A 116 22.96 12.31 -30.14
C ARG A 116 22.28 12.93 -31.37
N SER A 117 22.37 14.25 -31.53
CA SER A 117 22.49 14.98 -32.82
C SER A 117 22.49 16.50 -32.62
N VAL A 118 23.64 17.10 -32.29
CA VAL A 118 24.26 18.25 -32.98
C VAL A 118 25.66 18.50 -32.41
#